data_AF-A0A5S3RLL5-F1
#
_entry.id   AF-A0A5S3RLL5-F1
#
_cell.length_a   1.000
_cell.length_b   1.000
_cell.length_c   1.000
_cell.angle_alpha   90.00
_cell.angle_beta   90.00
_cell.angle_gamma   90.00
#
_symmetry.space_group_name_H-M   'P 1'
#
loop_
_entity.id
_entity.type
_entity.pdbx_description
1 polymer ?
#
loop_
_entity_poly.entity_id
_entity_poly.type
_entity_poly.pdbx_seq_one_letter_code
_entity_poly.pdbx_strand_id
1 'polypeptide(L)' 'MNIVLIAYLIIFALFGTAASYFVRFIYAYWVKKQMPMQHIFKAGICIIGVLIISVLIPLLV' A
#
# COMPACT_ATOMS: atom_id res chain seq x y z
N MET A 1 16.46 -8.39 -15.99
CA MET A 1 17.14 -8.28 -14.68
C MET A 1 17.01 -6.90 -14.02
N ASN A 2 17.06 -5.76 -14.74
CA ASN A 2 16.86 -4.42 -14.13
C ASN A 2 15.40 -4.08 -13.79
N ILE A 3 14.45 -4.41 -14.67
CA ILE A 3 13.03 -4.01 -14.50
C ILE A 3 12.33 -4.69 -13.31
N VAL A 4 12.64 -5.95 -13.07
CA VAL A 4 12.10 -6.70 -11.92
C VAL A 4 12.61 -6.12 -10.59
N LEU A 5 13.88 -5.71 -10.53
CA LEU A 5 14.45 -5.09 -9.34
C LEU A 5 13.80 -3.74 -9.02
N ILE A 6 13.54 -2.93 -10.06
CA ILE A 6 12.81 -1.66 -9.95
C ILE A 6 11.38 -1.90 -9.47
N ALA A 7 10.70 -2.94 -9.96
CA ALA A 7 9.36 -3.31 -9.52
C ALA A 7 9.32 -3.67 -8.02
N TYR A 8 10.30 -4.44 -7.53
CA TYR A 8 10.40 -4.74 -6.09
C TYR A 8 10.67 -3.50 -5.24
N LEU A 9 11.48 -2.56 -5.73
CA LEU A 9 11.73 -1.27 -5.07
C LEU A 9 10.44 -0.43 -4.95
N ILE A 10 9.64 -0.41 -6.01
CA ILE A 10 8.34 0.29 -6.02
C ILE A 10 7.36 -0.37 -5.05
N ILE A 11 7.30 -1.71 -5.03
CA ILE A 11 6.47 -2.45 -4.06
C ILE A 11 6.88 -2.12 -2.63
N PHE A 12 8.18 -2.09 -2.33
CA PHE A 12 8.69 -1.75 -1.00
C PHE A 12 8.28 -0.32 -0.58
N ALA A 13 8.40 0.65 -1.48
CA ALA A 13 7.98 2.02 -1.22
C ALA A 13 6.46 2.15 -1.00
N LEU A 14 5.65 1.45 -1.82
CA LEU A 14 4.20 1.39 -1.66
C LEU A 14 3.78 0.72 -0.35
N PHE A 15 4.52 -0.30 0.09
CA PHE A 15 4.26 -0.99 1.35
C PHE A 15 4.56 -0.08 2.55
N GLY A 16 5.68 0.65 2.54
CA GLY A 16 6.04 1.59 3.59
C GLY A 16 5.06 2.77 3.71
N THR A 17 4.59 3.29 2.58
CA THR A 17 3.55 4.33 2.55
C THR A 17 2.21 3.80 3.05
N ALA A 18 1.79 2.60 2.61
CA ALA A 18 0.58 1.94 3.10
C ALA A 18 0.61 1.71 4.63
N ALA A 19 1.73 1.21 5.17
CA ALA A 19 1.91 1.00 6.61
C ALA A 19 1.79 2.32 7.40
N SER A 20 2.35 3.41 6.89
CA SER A 20 2.25 4.73 7.51
C SER A 20 0.79 5.24 7.55
N TYR A 21 0.02 5.00 6.49
CA TYR A 21 -1.42 5.32 6.47
C TYR A 21 -2.23 4.39 7.39
N PHE A 22 -1.83 3.12 7.50
CA PHE A 22 -2.47 2.14 8.38
C PHE A 22 -2.29 2.49 9.86
N VAL A 23 -1.08 2.91 10.27
CA VAL A 23 -0.81 3.37 11.64
C VAL A 23 -1.59 4.64 11.97
N ARG A 24 -1.65 5.61 11.05
CA ARG A 24 -2.50 6.81 11.23
C ARG A 24 -3.97 6.47 11.34
N PHE A 25 -4.43 5.46 10.61
CA PHE A 25 -5.80 4.96 10.71
C PHE A 25 -6.07 4.32 12.08
N ILE A 26 -5.20 3.42 12.55
CA ILE A 26 -5.33 2.79 13.88
C ILE A 26 -5.32 3.86 14.97
N TYR A 27 -4.43 4.85 14.87
CA TYR A 27 -4.36 5.94 15.83
C TYR A 27 -5.65 6.77 15.85
N ALA A 28 -6.17 7.16 14.68
CA ALA A 28 -7.43 7.89 14.59
C ALA A 28 -8.64 7.06 15.08
N TYR A 29 -8.65 5.75 14.79
CA TYR A 29 -9.69 4.84 15.20
C TYR A 29 -9.74 4.65 16.72
N TRP A 30 -8.58 4.41 17.33
CA TRP A 30 -8.47 4.09 18.75
C TRP A 30 -8.54 5.33 19.65
N VAL A 31 -7.93 6.44 19.23
CA VAL A 31 -7.85 7.68 20.03
C VAL A 31 -9.03 8.62 19.75
N LYS A 32 -9.44 8.81 18.49
CA LYS A 32 -10.49 9.78 18.13
C LYS A 32 -11.90 9.19 18.06
N LYS A 33 -12.08 7.85 18.10
CA LYS A 33 -13.38 7.16 17.97
C LYS A 33 -14.24 7.61 16.77
N GLN A 34 -13.65 8.29 15.80
CA GLN A 34 -14.27 8.64 14.54
C GLN A 34 -13.70 7.70 13.48
N MET A 35 -14.55 7.21 12.57
CA MET A 35 -14.13 6.46 11.40
C MET A 35 -14.01 7.42 10.21
N PRO A 36 -12.86 8.11 9.99
CA PRO A 36 -12.62 8.77 8.73
C PRO A 36 -12.32 7.68 7.69
N MET A 37 -13.38 7.13 7.08
CA MET A 37 -13.33 6.13 6.02
C MET A 37 -12.38 6.52 4.87
N GLN A 38 -12.15 7.81 4.67
CA GLN A 38 -11.26 8.36 3.64
C GLN A 38 -9.79 7.90 3.76
N HIS A 39 -9.29 7.63 4.97
CA HIS A 39 -7.90 7.18 5.16
C HIS A 39 -7.74 5.68 4.92
N ILE A 40 -8.74 4.87 5.31
CA ILE A 40 -8.81 3.44 4.96
C ILE A 40 -8.89 3.26 3.45
N PHE A 41 -9.67 4.08 2.77
CA PHE A 41 -9.86 3.96 1.32
C PHE A 41 -8.56 4.21 0.55
N LYS A 42 -7.78 5.21 0.98
CA LYS A 42 -6.44 5.49 0.42
C LYS A 42 -5.43 4.37 0.69
N ALA A 43 -5.44 3.80 1.89
CA ALA A 43 -4.59 2.66 2.23
C ALA A 43 -4.97 1.41 1.40
N GLY A 44 -6.27 1.15 1.24
CA GLY A 44 -6.79 0.07 0.39
C GLY A 44 -6.39 0.22 -1.07
N ILE A 45 -6.47 1.43 -1.63
CA ILE A 45 -6.03 1.70 -3.01
C ILE A 45 -4.52 1.43 -3.20
N CYS A 46 -3.69 1.76 -2.20
CA CYS A 46 -2.25 1.44 -2.28
C CYS A 46 -2.00 -0.07 -2.27
N ILE A 47 -2.74 -0.83 -1.45
CA ILE A 47 -2.64 -2.30 -1.39
C ILE A 47 -3.11 -2.94 -2.70
N ILE A 48 -4.19 -2.43 -3.30
CA ILE A 48 -4.67 -2.88 -4.62
C ILE A 48 -3.61 -2.60 -5.69
N GLY A 49 -2.94 -1.45 -5.65
CA GLY A 49 -1.82 -1.13 -6.53
C GLY A 49 -0.66 -2.12 -6.41
N VAL A 50 -0.29 -2.50 -5.19
CA VAL A 50 0.74 -3.53 -4.95
C VAL A 50 0.33 -4.89 -5.50
N LEU A 51 -0.93 -5.30 -5.31
CA LEU A 51 -1.47 -6.55 -5.84
C LEU A 51 -1.38 -6.61 -7.36
N ILE A 52 -1.77 -5.54 -8.05
CA ILE A 52 -1.72 -5.47 -9.52
C ILE A 52 -0.27 -5.60 -10.00
N ILE A 53 0.67 -4.86 -9.39
CA ILE A 53 2.09 -4.93 -9.76
C ILE A 53 2.64 -6.34 -9.49
N SER A 54 2.27 -6.96 -8.37
CA SER A 54 2.71 -8.32 -8.02
C SER A 54 2.21 -9.39 -8.98
N VAL A 55 1.00 -9.23 -9.55
CA VAL A 55 0.46 -10.13 -10.59
C VAL A 55 1.07 -9.84 -11.97
N LEU A 56 1.46 -8.59 -12.23
CA LEU A 56 2.06 -8.20 -13.50
C LEU A 56 3.53 -8.64 -13.63
N ILE A 57 4.27 -8.73 -12.51
CA ILE A 57 5.67 -9.21 -12.49
C ILE A 57 5.84 -10.59 -13.16
N PRO A 58 5.07 -11.65 -12.81
CA PRO A 58 5.21 -12.96 -13.46
C PRO A 58 4.71 -13.00 -14.91
N LEU A 59 3.91 -12.02 -15.35
CA LEU A 59 3.54 -11.87 -16.77
C LEU A 59 4.64 -11.17 -17.60
N LEU A 60 5.60 -10.53 -16.95
CA LEU A 60 6.67 -9.74 -17.58
C LEU A 60 8.03 -10.46 -17.60
N VAL A 61 8.12 -11.62 -16.97
CA VAL A 61 9.30 -12.49 -16.86
C VAL A 61 9.22 -13.65 -17.83
#